data_AF-A0A847J8A6-F1
#
_entry.id   AF-A0A847J8A6-F1
#
_cell.length_a   1.000
_cell.length_b   1.000
_cell.length_c   1.000
_cell.angle_alpha   90.00
_cell.angle_beta   90.00
_cell.angle_gamma   90.00
#
_symmetry.space_group_name_H-M   'P 1'
#
loop_
_entity.id
_entity.type
_entity.pdbx_description
1 polymer ?
#
loop_
_entity_poly.entity_id
_entity_poly.type
_entity_poly.pdbx_seq_one_letter_code
_entity_poly.pdbx_strand_id
1 'polypeptide(L)'
;GESIRVFPLSNWTELDIWQYILLENIPIVPLYFAAPRPVVERDGQLIMVDDDRFPLAPGETPEMRMVRFRTLGCYPLTAAMESTAATLPEIVREMLVARTSERSGRLIDHDEAASMEKKKKDGYF
;
A
#
# COMPACT_ATOMS: atom_id res chain seq x y z
N GLY A 1 -16.41 26.86 16.71
CA GLY A 1 -15.00 26.68 17.09
C GLY A 1 -14.23 26.38 15.83
N GLU A 2 -13.07 26.99 15.63
CA GLU A 2 -12.22 26.74 14.47
C GLU A 2 -11.29 25.55 14.74
N SER A 3 -11.05 24.75 13.71
CA SER A 3 -10.13 23.62 13.75
C SER A 3 -9.01 23.82 12.74
N ILE A 4 -7.77 23.51 13.12
CA ILE A 4 -6.59 23.61 12.26
C ILE A 4 -6.06 22.20 11.99
N ARG A 5 -5.62 21.95 10.75
CA ARG A 5 -4.95 20.70 10.32
C ARG A 5 -3.47 20.99 10.07
N VAL A 6 -2.58 20.13 10.57
CA VAL A 6 -1.12 20.26 10.41
C VAL A 6 -0.58 18.98 9.78
N PHE A 7 0.26 19.12 8.76
CA PHE A 7 0.85 18.02 8.01
C PHE A 7 2.39 18.04 8.18
N PRO A 8 2.94 17.47 9.28
CA PRO A 8 4.37 17.61 9.61
C PRO A 8 5.32 16.92 8.62
N LEU A 9 4.81 15.94 7.87
CA LEU A 9 5.57 15.14 6.90
C LEU A 9 5.28 15.57 5.45
N SER A 10 4.69 16.74 5.22
CA SER A 10 4.26 17.19 3.89
C SER A 10 5.38 17.31 2.85
N ASN A 11 6.60 17.59 3.31
CA ASN A 11 7.78 17.71 2.46
C ASN A 11 8.61 16.42 2.37
N TRP A 12 8.17 15.33 3.03
CA TRP A 12 8.87 14.06 3.01
C TRP A 12 8.40 13.22 1.83
N THR A 13 9.35 12.59 1.15
CA THR A 13 9.10 11.52 0.18
C THR A 13 8.94 10.18 0.90
N GLU A 14 8.44 9.17 0.19
CA GLU A 14 8.39 7.81 0.76
C GLU A 14 9.78 7.25 1.08
N LEU A 15 10.79 7.61 0.29
CA LEU A 15 12.17 7.21 0.58
C LEU A 15 12.65 7.80 1.92
N ASP A 16 12.33 9.07 2.20
CA ASP A 16 12.69 9.72 3.46
C ASP A 16 12.05 8.99 4.66
N ILE A 17 10.78 8.56 4.51
CA ILE A 17 10.07 7.79 5.54
C ILE A 17 10.79 6.45 5.80
N TRP A 18 11.09 5.68 4.76
CA TRP A 18 11.75 4.37 4.94
C TRP A 18 13.17 4.49 5.49
N GLN A 19 13.93 5.51 5.05
CA GLN A 19 15.26 5.79 5.60
C GLN A 19 15.19 6.14 7.08
N TYR A 20 14.21 6.95 7.50
CA TYR A 20 14.03 7.31 8.89
C TYR A 20 13.64 6.11 9.77
N ILE A 21 12.71 5.26 9.31
CA ILE A 21 12.36 4.01 10.00
C ILE A 21 13.60 3.13 10.20
N LEU A 22 14.49 3.07 9.21
CA LEU A 22 15.75 2.31 9.29
C LEU A 22 16.74 2.92 10.29
N LEU A 23 16.95 4.24 10.23
CA LEU A 23 17.90 4.94 11.10
C LEU A 23 17.49 4.87 12.58
N GLU A 24 16.19 5.03 12.85
CA GLU A 24 15.64 5.05 14.20
C GLU A 24 15.22 3.66 14.70
N ASN A 25 15.41 2.61 13.89
CA ASN A 25 15.04 1.23 14.20
C ASN A 25 13.58 1.09 14.65
N ILE A 26 12.66 1.74 13.93
CA ILE A 26 11.23 1.75 14.26
C ILE A 26 10.61 0.42 13.79
N PRO A 27 9.91 -0.33 14.67
CA PRO A 27 9.22 -1.54 14.27
C PRO A 27 8.04 -1.22 13.34
N ILE A 28 7.89 -2.03 12.29
CA ILE A 28 6.79 -1.89 11.31
C ILE A 28 5.95 -3.16 11.21
N VAL A 29 4.75 -3.00 10.64
CA VAL A 29 3.81 -4.11 10.43
C VAL A 29 4.40 -5.14 9.44
N PRO A 30 4.31 -6.46 9.70
CA PRO A 30 4.89 -7.49 8.82
C PRO A 30 4.41 -7.49 7.36
N LEU A 31 3.23 -6.93 7.08
CA LEU A 31 2.68 -6.83 5.72
C LEU A 31 3.49 -5.89 4.82
N TYR A 32 4.31 -5.01 5.39
CA TYR A 32 5.24 -4.18 4.61
C TYR A 32 6.42 -4.98 4.05
N PHE A 33 6.74 -6.15 4.61
CA PHE A 33 7.78 -7.04 4.11
C PHE A 33 7.22 -8.03 3.10
N ALA A 34 8.01 -8.32 2.08
CA ALA A 34 7.71 -9.35 1.11
C ALA A 34 7.69 -10.73 1.77
N ALA A 35 6.64 -11.49 1.48
CA ALA A 35 6.51 -12.88 1.88
C ALA A 35 5.63 -13.62 0.85
N PRO A 36 5.76 -14.96 0.75
CA PRO A 36 4.84 -15.77 -0.03
C PRO A 36 3.43 -15.66 0.57
N ARG A 37 2.48 -15.14 -0.21
CA ARG A 37 1.08 -15.00 0.20
C ARG A 37 0.16 -15.49 -0.92
N PRO A 38 -0.97 -16.12 -0.57
CA PRO A 38 -2.00 -16.47 -1.55
C PRO A 38 -2.67 -15.19 -2.06
N VAL A 39 -2.70 -15.02 -3.37
CA VAL A 39 -3.31 -13.86 -4.03
C VAL A 39 -4.18 -14.32 -5.20
N VAL A 40 -5.21 -13.53 -5.52
CA VAL A 40 -5.91 -13.59 -6.80
C VAL A 40 -5.61 -12.33 -7.59
N GLU A 41 -5.43 -12.47 -8.90
CA GLU A 41 -5.28 -11.32 -9.80
C GLU A 41 -6.66 -10.91 -10.32
N ARG A 42 -7.11 -9.71 -9.95
CA ARG A 42 -8.40 -9.15 -10.38
C ARG A 42 -8.18 -7.73 -10.88
N ASP A 43 -8.56 -7.48 -12.13
CA ASP A 43 -8.38 -6.18 -12.80
C ASP A 43 -6.93 -5.65 -12.72
N GLY A 44 -5.95 -6.54 -12.91
CA GLY A 44 -4.52 -6.23 -12.86
C GLY A 44 -3.96 -5.95 -11.46
N GLN A 45 -4.74 -6.21 -10.41
CA GLN A 45 -4.34 -6.03 -9.01
C GLN A 45 -4.24 -7.37 -8.30
N LEU A 46 -3.21 -7.52 -7.47
CA LEU A 46 -3.03 -8.70 -6.64
C LEU A 46 -3.75 -8.50 -5.31
N ILE A 47 -4.83 -9.24 -5.10
CA ILE A 47 -5.62 -9.17 -3.88
C ILE A 47 -5.28 -10.37 -3.00
N MET A 48 -4.81 -10.10 -1.78
CA MET A 48 -4.45 -11.16 -0.84
C MET A 48 -5.70 -11.87 -0.31
N VAL A 49 -5.65 -13.20 -0.30
CA VAL A 49 -6.70 -14.05 0.25
C VAL A 49 -6.26 -14.47 1.65
N ASP A 50 -6.77 -13.80 2.68
CA ASP A 50 -6.32 -14.00 4.06
C ASP A 50 -7.17 -15.05 4.80
N ASP A 51 -8.49 -14.98 4.62
CA ASP A 51 -9.44 -15.88 5.27
C ASP A 51 -10.70 -16.13 4.40
N ASP A 52 -11.65 -16.85 5.00
CA ASP A 52 -12.90 -17.29 4.38
C ASP A 52 -13.89 -16.15 4.06
N ARG A 53 -13.64 -14.93 4.55
CA ARG A 53 -14.45 -13.75 4.23
C ARG A 53 -14.20 -13.27 2.80
N PHE A 54 -13.14 -13.74 2.14
CA PHE A 54 -12.80 -13.32 0.79
C PHE A 54 -13.74 -13.95 -0.26
N PRO A 55 -14.55 -13.15 -0.99
CA PRO A 55 -15.42 -13.69 -2.03
C PRO A 55 -14.62 -13.94 -3.32
N LEU A 56 -14.31 -15.20 -3.57
CA LEU A 56 -13.77 -15.65 -4.86
C LEU A 56 -14.83 -15.54 -5.96
N ALA A 57 -14.44 -15.00 -7.12
CA ALA A 57 -15.28 -15.06 -8.31
C ALA A 57 -15.23 -16.46 -8.94
N PRO A 58 -16.23 -16.86 -9.76
CA PRO A 58 -16.21 -18.17 -10.42
C PRO A 58 -14.92 -18.39 -11.23
N GLY A 59 -14.20 -19.46 -10.91
CA GLY A 59 -12.95 -19.82 -11.58
C GLY A 59 -11.68 -19.19 -10.99
N GLU A 60 -11.78 -18.32 -9.98
CA GLU A 60 -10.61 -17.82 -9.28
C GLU A 60 -10.03 -18.87 -8.33
N THR A 61 -8.74 -19.13 -8.48
CA THR A 61 -7.96 -19.96 -7.56
C THR A 61 -6.78 -19.15 -7.04
N PRO A 62 -6.60 -19.00 -5.72
CA PRO A 62 -5.46 -18.28 -5.17
C PRO A 62 -4.14 -18.91 -5.58
N GLU A 63 -3.19 -18.08 -5.99
CA GLU A 63 -1.82 -18.46 -6.31
C GLU A 63 -0.86 -17.91 -5.26
N MET A 64 0.14 -18.69 -4.88
CA MET A 64 1.20 -18.20 -3.98
C MET A 64 2.14 -17.28 -4.76
N ARG A 65 2.21 -16.00 -4.37
CA ARG A 65 3.16 -15.02 -4.94
C ARG A 65 3.97 -14.35 -3.84
N MET A 66 5.19 -13.94 -4.18
CA MET A 66 6.03 -13.14 -3.29
C MET A 66 5.58 -11.68 -3.39
N VAL A 67 4.86 -11.21 -2.37
CA VAL A 67 4.23 -9.89 -2.42
C VAL A 67 4.42 -9.13 -1.11
N ARG A 68 4.33 -7.81 -1.16
CA ARG A 68 4.25 -6.93 0.01
C ARG A 68 3.20 -5.84 -0.20
N PHE A 69 2.91 -5.09 0.86
CA PHE A 69 2.02 -3.94 0.80
C PHE A 69 2.81 -2.65 0.97
N ARG A 70 2.48 -1.65 0.16
CA ARG A 70 3.03 -0.29 0.30
C ARG A 70 2.11 0.65 1.06
N THR A 71 0.82 0.40 0.95
CA THR A 71 -0.24 1.06 1.70
C THR A 71 -1.07 0.00 2.41
N LEU A 72 -1.62 0.31 3.58
CA LEU A 72 -2.51 -0.57 4.30
C LEU A 72 -3.83 0.15 4.57
N GLY A 73 -4.93 -0.46 4.17
CA GLY A 73 -6.29 0.00 4.43
C GLY A 73 -7.16 -1.15 4.93
N CYS A 74 -8.45 -1.08 4.62
CA CYS A 74 -9.38 -2.17 4.97
C CYS A 74 -9.12 -3.40 4.09
N TYR A 75 -9.29 -4.58 4.69
CA TYR A 75 -9.38 -5.84 3.96
C TYR A 75 -10.76 -5.98 3.29
N PRO A 76 -10.87 -6.49 2.04
CA PRO A 76 -9.81 -6.86 1.10
C PRO A 76 -9.45 -5.76 0.09
N LEU A 77 -9.63 -4.49 0.44
CA LEU A 77 -9.53 -3.33 -0.47
C LEU A 77 -8.12 -2.76 -0.64
N THR A 78 -7.11 -3.54 -0.27
CA THR A 78 -5.69 -3.16 -0.41
C THR A 78 -5.03 -4.16 -1.35
N ALA A 79 -4.56 -3.71 -2.49
CA ALA A 79 -3.80 -4.54 -3.42
C ALA A 79 -2.35 -4.66 -2.93
N ALA A 80 -1.85 -5.89 -2.98
CA ALA A 80 -0.45 -6.20 -2.81
C ALA A 80 0.32 -5.86 -4.10
N MET A 81 1.64 -5.75 -3.97
CA MET A 81 2.55 -5.67 -5.12
C MET A 81 3.56 -6.81 -5.07
N GLU A 82 3.98 -7.30 -6.23
CA GLU A 82 5.11 -8.22 -6.29
C GLU A 82 6.39 -7.52 -5.81
N SER A 83 7.12 -8.21 -4.94
CA SER A 83 8.37 -7.71 -4.36
C SER A 83 9.13 -8.87 -3.73
N THR A 84 10.46 -8.75 -3.67
CA THR A 84 11.33 -9.67 -2.92
C THR A 84 11.90 -9.05 -1.64
N ALA A 85 11.51 -7.81 -1.30
CA ALA A 85 12.04 -7.06 -0.16
C ALA A 85 11.49 -7.58 1.18
N ALA A 86 12.16 -8.57 1.75
CA ALA A 86 11.80 -9.23 3.00
C ALA A 86 12.34 -8.52 4.25
N THR A 87 13.21 -7.53 4.08
CA THR A 87 13.84 -6.76 5.16
C THR A 87 13.78 -5.25 4.92
N LEU A 88 13.93 -4.47 5.97
CA LEU A 88 13.87 -3.00 5.88
C LEU A 88 14.98 -2.42 4.94
N PRO A 89 16.24 -2.88 4.99
CA PRO A 89 17.24 -2.45 4.00
C PRO A 89 16.93 -2.85 2.56
N GLU A 90 16.17 -3.92 2.33
CA GLU A 90 15.71 -4.30 0.99
C GLU A 90 14.58 -3.38 0.51
N ILE A 91 13.65 -3.00 1.39
CA ILE A 91 12.59 -2.04 1.07
C ILE A 91 13.22 -0.70 0.65
N VAL A 92 14.19 -0.18 1.44
CA VAL A 92 14.89 1.07 1.09
C VAL A 92 15.56 0.97 -0.29
N ARG A 93 16.22 -0.16 -0.59
CA ARG A 93 16.83 -0.39 -1.91
C ARG A 93 15.81 -0.44 -3.04
N GLU A 94 14.67 -1.07 -2.82
CA GLU A 94 13.57 -1.10 -3.78
C GLU A 94 13.02 0.31 -4.07
N MET A 95 12.92 1.16 -3.04
CA MET A 95 12.42 2.53 -3.19
C MET A 95 13.35 3.45 -3.99
N LEU A 96 14.66 3.17 -4.03
CA LEU A 96 15.61 3.94 -4.86
C LEU A 96 15.35 3.80 -6.37
N VAL A 97 14.72 2.69 -6.79
CA VAL A 97 14.44 2.41 -8.20
C VAL A 97 12.96 2.42 -8.54
N ALA A 98 12.09 2.52 -7.54
CA ALA A 98 10.65 2.56 -7.72
C ALA A 98 10.20 3.84 -8.45
N ARG A 99 9.31 3.67 -9.42
CA ARG A 99 8.73 4.78 -10.21
C ARG A 99 7.23 4.97 -9.96
N THR A 100 6.64 4.16 -9.09
CA THR A 100 5.21 4.15 -8.80
C THR A 100 4.93 4.77 -7.42
N SER A 101 3.82 5.48 -7.29
CA SER A 101 3.36 6.07 -6.02
C SER A 101 3.02 5.01 -4.98
N GLU A 102 3.20 5.33 -3.68
CA GLU A 102 2.82 4.46 -2.55
C GLU A 102 1.35 4.04 -2.61
N ARG A 103 0.47 4.97 -3.02
CA ARG A 103 -0.99 4.77 -3.03
C ARG A 103 -1.52 3.99 -4.24
N SER A 104 -0.66 3.57 -5.16
CA SER A 104 -1.08 2.86 -6.38
C SER A 104 -1.81 1.54 -6.10
N GLY A 105 -1.65 0.95 -4.91
CA GLY A 105 -2.35 -0.28 -4.49
C GLY A 105 -3.74 -0.08 -3.87
N ARG A 106 -4.29 1.15 -3.82
CA ARG A 106 -5.63 1.38 -3.27
C ARG A 106 -6.70 1.14 -4.34
N LEU A 107 -7.44 0.04 -4.19
CA LEU A 107 -8.55 -0.35 -5.08
C LEU A 107 -9.65 0.73 -5.22
N ILE A 108 -9.78 1.61 -4.23
CA ILE A 108 -10.78 2.70 -4.21
C ILE A 108 -10.28 4.01 -4.83
N ASP A 109 -8.99 4.12 -5.17
CA ASP A 109 -8.40 5.34 -5.72
C ASP A 109 -8.51 5.40 -7.27
N HIS A 110 -9.31 4.52 -7.90
CA HIS A 110 -9.64 4.55 -9.34
C HIS A 110 -10.55 5.71 -9.75
N ASP A 111 -11.02 6.54 -8.82
CA ASP A 111 -11.71 7.79 -9.14
C ASP A 111 -10.71 8.85 -9.61
N GLU A 112 -10.86 9.24 -10.88
CA GLU A 112 -10.25 10.30 -11.68
C GLU A 112 -9.32 11.30 -10.94
N ALA A 113 -8.28 11.78 -11.63
CA ALA A 113 -7.33 12.80 -11.16
C ALA A 113 -7.98 14.09 -10.56
N ALA A 114 -9.29 14.31 -10.74
CA ALA A 114 -10.09 15.36 -10.10
C ALA A 114 -10.59 15.03 -8.67
N SER A 115 -10.39 13.81 -8.18
CA SER A 115 -10.87 13.28 -6.90
C SER A 115 -10.22 13.94 -5.68
N MET A 116 -8.94 14.30 -5.77
CA MET A 116 -8.22 14.97 -4.67
C MET A 116 -8.69 16.41 -4.44
N GLU A 117 -8.87 17.20 -5.49
CA GLU A 117 -9.42 18.57 -5.42
C GLU A 117 -10.87 18.56 -4.91
N LYS A 118 -11.67 17.59 -5.37
CA LYS A 118 -13.06 17.42 -4.93
C LYS A 118 -13.14 16.98 -3.45
N LYS A 119 -12.32 16.02 -3.02
CA LYS A 119 -12.23 15.59 -1.61
C LYS A 119 -11.71 16.69 -0.67
N LYS A 120 -10.86 17.61 -1.16
CA LYS A 120 -10.49 18.85 -0.44
C LYS A 120 -11.67 19.82 -0.31
N LYS A 121 -12.45 20.03 -1.38
CA LYS A 121 -13.68 20.85 -1.33
C LYS A 121 -14.76 20.26 -0.43
N ASP A 122 -14.89 18.94 -0.40
CA ASP A 122 -15.89 18.22 0.38
C ASP A 122 -15.50 18.03 1.86
N GLY A 123 -14.38 18.63 2.30
CA GLY A 123 -13.95 18.66 3.71
C GLY A 123 -13.36 17.35 4.25
N TYR A 124 -13.17 16.36 3.37
CA TYR A 124 -12.45 15.12 3.70
C TYR A 124 -10.98 15.40 4.03
N PHE A 125 -10.39 16.45 3.42
CA PHE A 125 -9.03 16.93 3.68
C PHE A 125 -8.98 18.39 4.14
#